data_AF-A0A8B8AHS8-F1
#
_entry.id   AF-A0A8B8AHS8-F1
#
_cell.length_a   1.000
_cell.length_b   1.000
_cell.length_c   1.000
_cell.angle_alpha   90.00
_cell.angle_beta   90.00
_cell.angle_gamma   90.00
#
_symmetry.space_group_name_H-M   'P 1'
#
loop_
_entity.id
_entity.type
_entity.pdbx_description
1 polymer ?
#
loop_
_entity_poly.entity_id
_entity_poly.type
_entity_poly.pdbx_seq_one_letter_code
_entity_poly.pdbx_strand_id
1 'polypeptide(L)'
;MADTKSREISVREENPGTDETGGAVKGVEVGAAEAGVADQSVMYPVDSVPPLHLTILFGLQQALMTLGGTMSLPFILASLFCPENESQVRAQLLSITMFMCGLATMLQCLLGVRLPIIQGGSHTFVAPIVAMLTLEQFRCPTEVDGFHGNASVHIPWERRMREVQGNLILASVTQVVVRGLGLVGLILRFVGPLTIAPTISLIGLSLTHVVSDFCGKHWGISLLTLALLLLFSNIINNVQLPVSTFTVKRKCHVTKFPIFQLFPVVITIAIVWLFCFVLTEADAFPTNSTEPAFRARTDSKVDILYQSSWFQFPLPLPFGMPTFSAARYMGMLAATLSSIFESVGDYFAAARFSEAPNPPAHAINRGIAIEGVCSIISGVMGAGHATTSYSGNIGIIGITKVGSRVVFVTAGAMLVFFGVLGKVGAVLALIPDPIVGGTLLLGLGMVASIVLQFCEMFCTRNITIVGLSFLMGLMVPEWLVENKDLGNTGSEDLDQVIKVLFGTASFTGGFIGFLLDNIVPGTEHERGIKRWIEVQNPASKSDDSRVYSSPPLTRLLERVGCCRYCPVSPTFKTGRLQQGSDTDEIENEGADLEEVKVSV
;
A
#
# COMPACT_ATOMS: atom_id res chain seq x y z
N MET A 1 22.03 -54.49 -20.80
CA MET A 1 22.01 -53.34 -19.86
C MET A 1 20.88 -52.44 -20.33
N ALA A 2 19.64 -52.69 -19.91
CA ALA A 2 19.03 -52.26 -18.63
C ALA A 2 18.93 -50.72 -18.56
N ASP A 3 17.81 -50.09 -18.25
CA ASP A 3 16.40 -50.47 -18.08
C ASP A 3 15.67 -49.12 -17.92
N THR A 4 14.62 -48.85 -18.70
CA THR A 4 13.73 -47.69 -18.49
C THR A 4 12.32 -48.25 -18.42
N LYS A 5 11.73 -48.29 -17.22
CA LYS A 5 10.39 -48.83 -16.98
C LYS A 5 9.47 -47.74 -16.46
N SER A 6 8.68 -47.19 -17.37
CA SER A 6 7.42 -46.49 -17.08
C SER A 6 6.39 -47.53 -16.62
N ARG A 7 5.62 -47.21 -15.57
CA ARG A 7 4.43 -47.98 -15.16
C ARG A 7 3.19 -47.11 -15.33
N GLU A 8 2.40 -47.46 -16.34
CA GLU A 8 0.98 -47.14 -16.45
C GLU A 8 0.18 -47.87 -15.37
N ILE A 9 -0.88 -47.25 -14.86
CA ILE A 9 -1.91 -47.93 -14.06
C ILE A 9 -3.25 -47.76 -14.79
N SER A 10 -3.85 -48.90 -15.11
CA SER A 10 -5.05 -49.12 -15.90
C SER A 10 -6.35 -48.70 -15.19
N VAL A 11 -7.27 -48.12 -15.95
CA VAL A 11 -8.70 -47.97 -15.62
C VAL A 11 -9.41 -49.29 -15.91
N ARG A 12 -10.23 -49.79 -14.97
CA ARG A 12 -11.17 -50.88 -15.20
C ARG A 12 -12.57 -50.43 -14.78
N GLU A 13 -13.47 -50.36 -15.75
CA GLU A 13 -14.91 -50.22 -15.57
C GLU A 13 -15.52 -51.54 -15.07
N GLU A 14 -16.46 -51.47 -14.15
CA GLU A 14 -17.49 -52.50 -13.94
C GLU A 14 -18.79 -51.81 -13.48
N ASN A 15 -19.90 -52.12 -14.17
CA ASN A 15 -21.25 -51.58 -13.97
C ASN A 15 -22.08 -52.49 -13.00
N PRO A 16 -23.28 -52.07 -12.55
CA PRO A 16 -23.78 -52.31 -11.19
C PRO A 16 -24.56 -53.63 -11.00
N GLY A 17 -24.58 -54.11 -9.75
CA GLY A 17 -25.42 -55.20 -9.28
C GLY A 17 -25.89 -54.95 -7.85
N THR A 18 -27.18 -55.20 -7.64
CA THR A 18 -28.02 -55.07 -6.45
C THR A 18 -27.59 -55.96 -5.27
N ASP A 19 -27.71 -55.47 -4.05
CA ASP A 19 -28.61 -55.98 -2.99
C ASP A 19 -28.12 -55.70 -1.56
N GLU A 20 -29.14 -55.56 -0.71
CA GLU A 20 -29.19 -55.18 0.70
C GLU A 20 -28.32 -56.04 1.64
N THR A 21 -27.81 -55.44 2.72
CA THR A 21 -28.04 -55.82 4.13
C THR A 21 -27.13 -55.05 5.08
N GLY A 22 -27.70 -54.61 6.21
CA GLY A 22 -27.05 -53.75 7.20
C GLY A 22 -26.02 -54.46 8.10
N GLY A 23 -25.21 -53.63 8.77
CA GLY A 23 -24.32 -54.06 9.85
C GLY A 23 -23.21 -53.05 10.11
N ALA A 24 -23.31 -52.35 11.24
CA ALA A 24 -22.41 -51.29 11.68
C ALA A 24 -20.91 -51.66 11.67
N VAL A 25 -20.07 -50.76 11.12
CA VAL A 25 -18.62 -50.73 11.36
C VAL A 25 -18.16 -49.28 11.52
N LYS A 26 -17.38 -49.07 12.59
CA LYS A 26 -16.77 -47.83 13.09
C LYS A 26 -16.37 -46.82 12.01
N GLY A 27 -16.89 -45.61 12.14
CA GLY A 27 -16.38 -44.43 11.44
C GLY A 27 -14.95 -44.15 11.86
N VAL A 28 -14.05 -44.17 10.88
CA VAL A 28 -12.71 -43.62 10.97
C VAL A 28 -12.87 -42.11 10.91
N GLU A 29 -12.62 -41.43 12.02
CA GLU A 29 -12.42 -39.98 12.04
C GLU A 29 -11.21 -39.65 11.14
N VAL A 30 -11.49 -39.10 9.97
CA VAL A 30 -10.47 -38.47 9.14
C VAL A 30 -10.22 -37.10 9.78
N GLY A 31 -9.20 -37.05 10.63
CA GLY A 31 -8.70 -35.82 11.21
C GLY A 31 -8.38 -34.83 10.10
N ALA A 32 -9.17 -33.76 10.02
CA ALA A 32 -8.82 -32.58 9.27
C ALA A 32 -7.49 -32.09 9.84
N ALA A 33 -6.45 -32.10 9.01
CA ALA A 33 -5.18 -31.47 9.33
C ALA A 33 -5.42 -29.96 9.40
N GLU A 34 -5.82 -29.48 10.59
CA GLU A 34 -5.61 -28.11 10.98
C GLU A 34 -4.11 -27.83 10.83
N ALA A 35 -3.76 -27.06 9.81
CA ALA A 35 -2.44 -26.46 9.71
C ALA A 35 -2.28 -25.53 10.92
N GLY A 36 -1.70 -26.07 11.99
CA GLY A 36 -1.37 -25.34 13.20
C GLY A 36 -0.49 -24.15 12.85
N VAL A 37 -1.09 -22.97 12.78
CA VAL A 37 -0.37 -21.72 12.99
C VAL A 37 0.11 -21.80 14.42
N ALA A 38 1.41 -22.05 14.61
CA ALA A 38 2.02 -21.99 15.93
C ALA A 38 1.59 -20.68 16.60
N ASP A 39 0.99 -20.80 17.79
CA ASP A 39 0.63 -19.70 18.67
C ASP A 39 1.92 -18.95 19.04
N GLN A 40 2.29 -17.97 18.21
CA GLN A 40 3.48 -17.17 18.38
C GLN A 40 3.09 -15.84 19.01
N SER A 41 2.97 -15.85 20.33
CA SER A 41 2.66 -14.69 21.16
C SER A 41 3.51 -13.47 20.78
N VAL A 42 2.87 -12.35 20.47
CA VAL A 42 3.52 -11.06 20.19
C VAL A 42 4.26 -10.59 21.45
N MET A 43 5.54 -10.24 21.32
CA MET A 43 6.40 -9.81 22.43
C MET A 43 5.91 -8.49 23.04
N TYR A 44 5.49 -7.57 22.18
CA TYR A 44 4.94 -6.27 22.57
C TYR A 44 3.62 -6.03 21.82
N PRO A 45 2.45 -6.36 22.41
CA PRO A 45 1.15 -6.16 21.78
C PRO A 45 0.81 -4.67 21.63
N VAL A 46 -0.27 -4.38 20.91
CA VAL A 46 -0.71 -3.01 20.52
C VAL A 46 -0.72 -1.97 21.65
N ASP A 47 -1.17 -2.36 22.84
CA ASP A 47 -1.32 -1.47 24.00
C ASP A 47 -0.10 -1.45 24.92
N SER A 48 0.90 -2.30 24.66
CA SER A 48 2.12 -2.36 25.49
C SER A 48 2.99 -1.13 25.31
N VAL A 49 3.71 -0.75 26.38
CA VAL A 49 4.71 0.32 26.37
C VAL A 49 6.07 -0.28 26.71
N PRO A 50 6.93 -0.54 25.71
CA PRO A 50 8.28 -1.06 25.97
C PRO A 50 9.12 -0.04 26.75
N PRO A 51 10.20 -0.49 27.42
CA PRO A 51 11.21 0.40 27.99
C PRO A 51 11.73 1.40 26.95
N LEU A 52 11.97 2.65 27.37
CA LEU A 52 12.30 3.77 26.48
C LEU A 52 13.44 3.47 25.49
N HIS A 53 14.50 2.79 25.92
CA HIS A 53 15.63 2.43 25.05
C HIS A 53 15.24 1.43 23.94
N LEU A 54 14.36 0.47 24.23
CA LEU A 54 13.83 -0.47 23.23
C LEU A 54 12.83 0.23 22.31
N THR A 55 12.02 1.14 22.85
CA THR A 55 11.08 1.93 22.05
C THR A 55 11.82 2.79 21.02
N ILE A 56 12.92 3.43 21.41
CA ILE A 56 13.79 4.18 20.49
C ILE A 56 14.42 3.24 19.46
N LEU A 57 14.95 2.09 19.89
CA LEU A 57 15.60 1.14 18.98
C LEU A 57 14.62 0.57 17.93
N PHE A 58 13.46 0.09 18.36
CA PHE A 58 12.44 -0.43 17.46
C PHE A 58 11.79 0.68 16.62
N GLY A 59 11.68 1.90 17.16
CA GLY A 59 11.23 3.06 16.40
C GLY A 59 12.19 3.40 15.26
N LEU A 60 13.50 3.38 15.55
CA LEU A 60 14.54 3.57 14.54
C LEU A 60 14.51 2.45 13.50
N GLN A 61 14.34 1.19 13.95
CA GLN A 61 14.20 0.07 13.04
C GLN A 61 13.05 0.27 12.07
N GLN A 62 11.87 0.67 12.56
CA GLN A 62 10.70 0.89 11.71
C GLN A 62 10.88 2.10 10.78
N ALA A 63 11.54 3.17 11.23
CA ALA A 63 11.87 4.31 10.38
C ALA A 63 12.84 3.92 9.23
N LEU A 64 13.86 3.12 9.52
CA LEU A 64 14.81 2.59 8.52
C LEU A 64 14.15 1.59 7.56
N MET A 65 13.25 0.75 8.10
CA MET A 65 12.06 0.15 7.46
C MET A 65 11.60 0.84 6.19
N THR A 66 11.14 2.05 6.44
CA THR A 66 10.28 2.78 5.54
C THR A 66 11.06 3.52 4.46
N LEU A 67 12.39 3.58 4.55
CA LEU A 67 13.24 4.31 3.59
C LEU A 67 13.07 3.79 2.16
N GLY A 68 13.01 2.48 1.94
CA GLY A 68 12.87 1.92 0.58
C GLY A 68 11.61 2.42 -0.14
N GLY A 69 10.45 2.33 0.52
CA GLY A 69 9.19 2.85 -0.02
C GLY A 69 9.16 4.37 -0.12
N THR A 70 9.73 5.06 0.89
CA THR A 70 9.74 6.53 0.97
C THR A 70 10.63 7.18 -0.08
N MET A 71 11.71 6.53 -0.50
CA MET A 71 12.59 7.02 -1.55
C MET A 71 12.00 6.88 -2.96
N SER A 72 11.19 5.84 -3.18
CA SER A 72 10.61 5.52 -4.47
C SER A 72 9.87 6.69 -5.11
N LEU A 73 8.88 7.25 -4.40
CA LEU A 73 7.98 8.24 -4.98
C LEU A 73 8.65 9.58 -5.30
N PRO A 74 9.44 10.19 -4.40
CA PRO A 74 10.16 11.42 -4.72
C PRO A 74 11.04 11.31 -5.95
N PHE A 75 11.67 10.14 -6.18
CA PHE A 75 12.56 9.93 -7.32
C PHE A 75 11.77 9.81 -8.61
N ILE A 76 10.66 9.07 -8.59
CA ILE A 76 9.73 8.96 -9.71
C ILE A 76 9.16 10.35 -10.02
N LEU A 77 8.60 11.05 -9.04
CA LEU A 77 7.97 12.35 -9.23
C LEU A 77 8.96 13.41 -9.73
N ALA A 78 10.17 13.48 -9.19
CA ALA A 78 11.18 14.41 -9.66
C ALA A 78 11.54 14.18 -11.13
N SER A 79 11.64 12.91 -11.56
CA SER A 79 11.90 12.58 -12.97
C SER A 79 10.72 12.95 -13.88
N LEU A 80 9.48 12.82 -13.39
CA LEU A 80 8.27 13.14 -14.13
C LEU A 80 8.05 14.65 -14.32
N PHE A 81 8.47 15.48 -13.36
CA PHE A 81 8.28 16.93 -13.45
C PHE A 81 9.32 17.64 -14.32
N CYS A 82 10.41 16.98 -14.68
CA CYS A 82 11.52 17.53 -15.48
C CYS A 82 12.01 18.91 -14.98
N PRO A 83 12.44 19.03 -13.71
CA PRO A 83 13.05 20.26 -13.19
C PRO A 83 14.46 20.47 -13.76
N GLU A 84 14.94 21.72 -13.74
CA GLU A 84 16.29 22.09 -14.16
C GLU A 84 17.37 21.40 -13.28
N ASN A 85 17.18 21.44 -11.96
CA ASN A 85 18.04 20.78 -10.97
C ASN A 85 17.34 19.55 -10.34
N GLU A 86 17.24 18.47 -11.11
CA GLU A 86 16.58 17.22 -10.69
C GLU A 86 17.05 16.72 -9.33
N SER A 87 18.35 16.77 -9.07
CA SER A 87 18.95 16.19 -7.89
C SER A 87 18.61 16.97 -6.60
N GLN A 88 18.53 18.30 -6.68
CA GLN A 88 18.08 19.17 -5.60
C GLN A 88 16.58 18.98 -5.32
N VAL A 89 15.75 18.90 -6.37
CA VAL A 89 14.31 18.66 -6.24
C VAL A 89 14.04 17.29 -5.64
N ARG A 90 14.80 16.25 -6.02
CA ARG A 90 14.74 14.91 -5.38
C ARG A 90 15.00 15.00 -3.88
N ALA A 91 16.06 15.69 -3.46
CA ALA A 91 16.37 15.86 -2.04
C ALA A 91 15.28 16.64 -1.27
N GLN A 92 14.74 17.69 -1.89
CA GLN A 92 13.64 18.47 -1.31
C GLN A 92 12.36 17.64 -1.15
N LEU A 93 11.92 16.97 -2.22
CA LEU A 93 10.74 16.10 -2.18
C LEU A 93 10.92 14.97 -1.17
N LEU A 94 12.10 14.37 -1.11
CA LEU A 94 12.39 13.31 -0.14
C LEU A 94 12.28 13.80 1.31
N SER A 95 12.80 14.99 1.60
CA SER A 95 12.72 15.60 2.93
C SER A 95 11.26 15.88 3.31
N ILE A 96 10.46 16.42 2.38
CA ILE A 96 9.02 16.67 2.56
C ILE A 96 8.27 15.34 2.77
N THR A 97 8.56 14.32 1.97
CA THR A 97 7.92 13.00 2.09
C THR A 97 8.26 12.33 3.42
N MET A 98 9.51 12.36 3.88
CA MET A 98 9.89 11.81 5.19
C MET A 98 9.17 12.55 6.34
N PHE A 99 9.10 13.88 6.26
CA PHE A 99 8.35 14.68 7.21
C PHE A 99 6.87 14.31 7.25
N MET A 100 6.23 14.20 6.08
CA MET A 100 4.82 13.85 5.96
C MET A 100 4.53 12.40 6.36
N CYS A 101 5.41 11.47 6.03
CA CYS A 101 5.37 10.08 6.47
C CYS A 101 5.38 10.00 8.01
N GLY A 102 6.28 10.74 8.65
CA GLY A 102 6.35 10.82 10.10
C GLY A 102 5.11 11.44 10.75
N LEU A 103 4.66 12.60 10.24
CA LEU A 103 3.47 13.29 10.74
C LEU A 103 2.20 12.44 10.57
N ALA A 104 2.01 11.86 9.39
CA ALA A 104 0.86 11.01 9.10
C ALA A 104 0.86 9.74 9.96
N THR A 105 2.03 9.11 10.17
CA THR A 105 2.18 7.95 11.06
C THR A 105 1.75 8.30 12.49
N MET A 106 2.21 9.45 13.02
CA MET A 106 1.82 9.90 14.35
C MET A 106 0.31 10.16 14.44
N LEU A 107 -0.27 10.89 13.48
CA LEU A 107 -1.71 11.19 13.47
C LEU A 107 -2.55 9.91 13.34
N GLN A 108 -2.11 8.95 12.52
CA GLN A 108 -2.82 7.69 12.31
C GLN A 108 -2.78 6.78 13.54
N CYS A 109 -1.63 6.70 14.21
CA CYS A 109 -1.45 5.92 15.44
C CYS A 109 -2.14 6.55 16.66
N LEU A 110 -2.23 7.89 16.72
CA LEU A 110 -2.81 8.61 17.87
C LEU A 110 -4.32 8.87 17.72
N LEU A 111 -4.74 9.35 16.54
CA LEU A 111 -6.11 9.85 16.29
C LEU A 111 -6.88 9.02 15.27
N GLY A 112 -6.20 8.44 14.28
CA GLY A 112 -6.79 7.63 13.22
C GLY A 112 -7.29 6.27 13.69
N VAL A 113 -6.88 5.20 12.99
CA VAL A 113 -7.30 3.84 13.36
C VAL A 113 -6.70 3.37 14.69
N ARG A 114 -5.61 3.99 15.16
CA ARG A 114 -4.89 3.61 16.40
C ARG A 114 -4.33 2.19 16.37
N LEU A 115 -3.80 1.77 15.22
CA LEU A 115 -3.01 0.56 15.04
C LEU A 115 -1.55 0.92 14.76
N PRO A 116 -0.59 0.00 14.98
CA PRO A 116 0.82 0.19 14.65
C PRO A 116 1.03 0.19 13.13
N ILE A 117 0.72 1.33 12.49
CA ILE A 117 0.77 1.47 11.03
C ILE A 117 1.64 2.67 10.69
N ILE A 118 2.65 2.42 9.85
CA ILE A 118 3.38 3.50 9.20
C ILE A 118 2.59 3.97 7.99
N GLN A 119 2.43 5.29 7.90
CA GLN A 119 1.86 5.98 6.75
C GLN A 119 2.99 6.49 5.87
N GLY A 120 2.93 6.28 4.56
CA GLY A 120 3.91 6.82 3.61
C GLY A 120 3.26 7.26 2.32
N GLY A 121 4.06 7.60 1.31
CA GLY A 121 3.53 8.07 0.03
C GLY A 121 2.80 6.97 -0.74
N SER A 122 1.65 7.30 -1.34
CA SER A 122 0.82 6.35 -2.09
C SER A 122 1.20 6.24 -3.57
N HIS A 123 1.57 5.03 -4.00
CA HIS A 123 1.89 4.73 -5.41
C HIS A 123 0.67 4.75 -6.33
N THR A 124 -0.54 4.69 -5.78
CA THR A 124 -1.79 4.72 -6.56
C THR A 124 -1.94 6.02 -7.36
N PHE A 125 -1.26 7.09 -6.93
CA PHE A 125 -1.31 8.41 -7.55
C PHE A 125 -0.31 8.56 -8.71
N VAL A 126 0.65 7.65 -8.89
CA VAL A 126 1.66 7.80 -9.97
C VAL A 126 1.01 7.70 -11.34
N ALA A 127 0.14 6.70 -11.57
CA ALA A 127 -0.53 6.51 -12.85
C ALA A 127 -1.35 7.75 -13.31
N PRO A 128 -2.26 8.34 -12.50
CA PRO A 128 -2.97 9.54 -12.91
C PRO A 128 -2.06 10.78 -13.01
N ILE A 129 -0.96 10.86 -12.26
CA ILE A 129 0.04 11.92 -12.46
C ILE A 129 0.69 11.77 -13.84
N VAL A 130 1.14 10.57 -14.21
CA VAL A 130 1.71 10.30 -15.54
C VAL A 130 0.70 10.64 -16.64
N ALA A 131 -0.54 10.15 -16.53
CA ALA A 131 -1.61 10.44 -17.49
C ALA A 131 -1.93 11.94 -17.60
N MET A 132 -1.80 12.70 -16.51
CA MET A 132 -1.95 14.14 -16.53
C MET A 132 -0.79 14.85 -17.22
N LEU A 133 0.44 14.37 -17.04
CA LEU A 133 1.66 14.99 -17.59
C LEU A 133 1.90 14.68 -19.08
N THR A 134 1.22 13.67 -19.65
CA THR A 134 1.28 13.37 -21.09
C THR A 134 0.46 14.33 -21.96
N LEU A 135 -0.42 15.14 -21.35
CA LEU A 135 -1.17 16.21 -22.03
C LEU A 135 -0.22 17.29 -22.57
N GLU A 136 -0.49 17.80 -23.77
CA GLU A 136 0.42 18.71 -24.49
C GLU A 136 0.84 19.94 -23.66
N GLN A 137 -0.08 20.51 -22.89
CA GLN A 137 0.17 21.65 -22.01
C GLN A 137 1.13 21.38 -20.84
N PHE A 138 1.39 20.12 -20.50
CA PHE A 138 2.23 19.73 -19.36
C PHE A 138 3.42 18.85 -19.73
N ARG A 139 3.62 18.52 -21.01
CA ARG A 139 4.77 17.74 -21.45
C ARG A 139 6.08 18.43 -21.09
N CYS A 140 7.11 17.63 -20.84
CA CYS A 140 8.46 18.14 -20.66
C CYS A 140 8.95 18.77 -21.97
N PRO A 141 9.67 19.90 -21.91
CA PRO A 141 10.23 20.53 -23.10
C PRO A 141 11.19 19.55 -23.78
N THR A 142 11.08 19.41 -25.10
CA THR A 142 12.02 18.62 -25.90
C THR A 142 13.03 19.55 -26.57
N GLU A 143 14.26 19.10 -26.80
CA GLU A 143 15.31 19.91 -27.47
C GLU A 143 14.88 20.44 -28.86
N VAL A 144 13.90 19.78 -29.49
CA VAL A 144 13.33 20.13 -30.80
C VAL A 144 12.45 21.40 -30.75
N ASP A 145 11.88 21.70 -29.57
CA ASP A 145 10.98 22.83 -29.38
C ASP A 145 11.70 24.20 -29.42
N GLY A 146 13.05 24.21 -29.47
CA GLY A 146 13.87 25.41 -29.66
C GLY A 146 14.22 25.73 -31.13
N PHE A 147 14.01 24.80 -32.07
CA PHE A 147 14.47 24.94 -33.46
C PHE A 147 13.38 25.43 -34.42
N HIS A 148 12.11 25.16 -34.12
CA HIS A 148 10.98 25.76 -34.81
C HIS A 148 10.53 26.99 -34.03
N GLY A 149 10.59 28.18 -34.63
CA GLY A 149 10.26 29.49 -34.03
C GLY A 149 8.83 29.68 -33.52
N ASN A 150 8.09 28.60 -33.25
CA ASN A 150 6.96 28.64 -32.34
C ASN A 150 7.56 28.63 -30.93
N ALA A 151 7.57 29.80 -30.28
CA ALA A 151 7.96 29.93 -28.89
C ALA A 151 7.10 29.00 -28.02
N SER A 152 7.56 27.76 -27.84
CA SER A 152 7.09 26.88 -26.80
C SER A 152 7.39 27.58 -25.48
N VAL A 153 6.35 28.10 -24.84
CA VAL A 153 6.47 28.75 -23.54
C VAL A 153 7.14 27.75 -22.61
N HIS A 154 8.37 27.99 -22.18
CA HIS A 154 9.05 27.16 -21.20
C HIS A 154 8.24 27.22 -19.89
N ILE A 155 7.39 26.22 -19.67
CA ILE A 155 6.54 26.16 -18.48
C ILE A 155 7.42 25.69 -17.31
N PRO A 156 7.56 26.50 -16.24
CA PRO A 156 8.29 26.09 -15.05
C PRO A 156 7.69 24.80 -14.47
N TRP A 157 8.54 23.88 -14.04
CA TRP A 157 8.14 22.57 -13.51
C TRP A 157 7.21 22.71 -12.29
N GLU A 158 7.30 23.81 -11.55
CA GLU A 158 6.44 24.16 -10.43
C GLU A 158 4.96 24.21 -10.85
N ARG A 159 4.66 24.60 -12.10
CA ARG A 159 3.28 24.61 -12.61
C ARG A 159 2.70 23.20 -12.69
N ARG A 160 3.49 22.21 -13.12
CA ARG A 160 3.09 20.79 -13.13
C ARG A 160 2.81 20.31 -11.72
N MET A 161 3.68 20.68 -10.78
CA MET A 161 3.56 20.31 -9.37
C MET A 161 2.34 20.94 -8.68
N ARG A 162 2.08 22.24 -8.89
CA ARG A 162 0.89 22.96 -8.36
C ARG A 162 -0.42 22.32 -8.80
N GLU A 163 -0.43 21.81 -10.03
CA GLU A 163 -1.58 21.18 -10.61
C GLU A 163 -1.81 19.78 -10.01
N VAL A 164 -0.75 19.00 -9.80
CA VAL A 164 -0.86 17.71 -9.06
C VAL A 164 -1.37 17.97 -7.65
N GLN A 165 -0.79 18.95 -6.95
CA GLN A 165 -1.18 19.30 -5.58
C GLN A 165 -2.65 19.71 -5.46
N GLY A 166 -3.15 20.58 -6.33
CA GLY A 166 -4.53 21.06 -6.21
C GLY A 166 -5.56 19.96 -6.41
N ASN A 167 -5.38 19.13 -7.44
CA ASN A 167 -6.31 18.04 -7.71
C ASN A 167 -6.23 16.92 -6.66
N LEU A 168 -5.04 16.69 -6.10
CA LEU A 168 -4.83 15.78 -4.97
C LEU A 168 -5.49 16.28 -3.68
N ILE A 169 -5.35 17.58 -3.36
CA ILE A 169 -6.02 18.20 -2.21
C ILE A 169 -7.53 18.04 -2.36
N LEU A 170 -8.09 18.34 -3.54
CA LEU A 170 -9.52 18.24 -3.77
C LEU A 170 -10.02 16.78 -3.64
N ALA A 171 -9.30 15.81 -4.20
CA ALA A 171 -9.62 14.39 -4.05
C ALA A 171 -9.57 13.92 -2.58
N SER A 172 -8.58 14.41 -1.83
CA SER A 172 -8.42 14.10 -0.40
C SER A 172 -9.52 14.75 0.46
N VAL A 173 -9.98 15.96 0.12
CA VAL A 173 -11.17 16.58 0.75
C VAL A 173 -12.40 15.70 0.53
N THR A 174 -12.61 15.21 -0.69
CA THR A 174 -13.71 14.29 -0.99
C THR A 174 -13.60 13.00 -0.17
N GLN A 175 -12.40 12.42 -0.02
CA GLN A 175 -12.17 11.28 0.87
C GLN A 175 -12.60 11.57 2.32
N VAL A 176 -12.21 12.70 2.88
CA VAL A 176 -12.60 13.09 4.25
C VAL A 176 -14.11 13.24 4.37
N VAL A 177 -14.77 13.88 3.41
CA VAL A 177 -16.23 14.09 3.41
C VAL A 177 -16.97 12.76 3.29
N VAL A 178 -16.63 11.93 2.31
CA VAL A 178 -17.26 10.62 2.07
C VAL A 178 -17.13 9.72 3.31
N ARG A 179 -16.00 9.79 4.02
CA ARG A 179 -15.77 9.07 5.28
C ARG A 179 -16.50 9.67 6.47
N GLY A 180 -16.55 10.99 6.57
CA GLY A 180 -17.33 11.70 7.56
C GLY A 180 -18.83 11.41 7.47
N LEU A 181 -19.33 11.07 6.27
CA LEU A 181 -20.72 10.64 6.03
C LEU A 181 -20.94 9.12 6.20
N GLY A 182 -19.88 8.32 6.38
CA GLY A 182 -19.98 6.86 6.54
C GLY A 182 -20.39 6.10 5.29
N LEU A 183 -20.35 6.74 4.11
CA LEU A 183 -20.84 6.17 2.85
C LEU A 183 -20.04 4.96 2.37
N VAL A 184 -18.84 4.74 2.90
CA VAL A 184 -18.02 3.60 2.45
C VAL A 184 -18.52 2.26 2.97
N GLY A 185 -19.29 2.22 4.06
CA GLY A 185 -19.99 0.98 4.45
C GLY A 185 -20.96 0.52 3.35
N LEU A 186 -21.55 1.46 2.61
CA LEU A 186 -22.40 1.18 1.45
C LEU A 186 -21.57 0.66 0.26
N ILE A 187 -20.43 1.29 -0.02
CA ILE A 187 -19.55 0.93 -1.15
C ILE A 187 -18.91 -0.45 -0.93
N LEU A 188 -18.41 -0.73 0.28
CA LEU A 188 -17.77 -2.01 0.63
C LEU A 188 -18.74 -3.21 0.56
N ARG A 189 -20.06 -2.98 0.56
CA ARG A 189 -21.04 -4.06 0.34
C ARG A 189 -21.00 -4.62 -1.08
N PHE A 190 -20.60 -3.81 -2.06
CA PHE A 190 -20.58 -4.19 -3.47
C PHE A 190 -19.17 -4.50 -3.99
N VAL A 191 -18.13 -4.16 -3.21
CA VAL A 191 -16.73 -4.34 -3.58
C VAL A 191 -16.16 -5.56 -2.87
N GLY A 192 -16.03 -6.66 -3.59
CA GLY A 192 -15.43 -7.90 -3.09
C GLY A 192 -13.90 -7.96 -3.26
N PRO A 193 -13.24 -8.97 -2.67
CA PRO A 193 -11.80 -9.23 -2.86
C PRO A 193 -11.38 -9.32 -4.35
N LEU A 194 -12.27 -9.88 -5.19
CA LEU A 194 -12.06 -10.04 -6.63
C LEU A 194 -12.00 -8.71 -7.41
N THR A 195 -12.56 -7.63 -6.85
CA THR A 195 -12.44 -6.27 -7.37
C THR A 195 -11.15 -5.60 -6.87
N ILE A 196 -10.86 -5.77 -5.58
CA ILE A 196 -9.74 -5.10 -4.90
C ILE A 196 -8.40 -5.64 -5.40
N ALA A 197 -8.27 -6.96 -5.54
CA ALA A 197 -6.99 -7.57 -5.88
C ALA A 197 -6.46 -7.13 -7.27
N PRO A 198 -7.22 -7.16 -8.37
CA PRO A 198 -6.74 -6.63 -9.65
C PRO A 198 -6.41 -5.15 -9.58
N THR A 199 -7.21 -4.35 -8.86
CA THR A 199 -6.98 -2.91 -8.68
C THR A 199 -5.59 -2.65 -8.09
N ILE A 200 -5.28 -3.27 -6.96
CA ILE A 200 -4.01 -3.07 -6.25
C ILE A 200 -2.85 -3.70 -7.02
N SER A 201 -3.05 -4.91 -7.57
CA SER A 201 -2.01 -5.59 -8.33
C SER A 201 -1.57 -4.81 -9.57
N LEU A 202 -2.52 -4.17 -10.27
CA LEU A 202 -2.24 -3.34 -11.44
C LEU A 202 -1.49 -2.05 -11.13
N ILE A 203 -1.54 -1.54 -9.89
CA ILE A 203 -0.69 -0.41 -9.48
C ILE A 203 0.78 -0.81 -9.62
N GLY A 204 1.15 -1.99 -9.11
CA GLY A 204 2.49 -2.54 -9.26
C GLY A 204 2.87 -2.80 -10.73
N LEU A 205 1.99 -3.45 -11.49
CA LEU A 205 2.26 -3.85 -12.88
C LEU A 205 2.29 -2.69 -13.88
N SER A 206 1.53 -1.62 -13.64
CA SER A 206 1.48 -0.44 -14.52
C SER A 206 2.75 0.43 -14.49
N LEU A 207 3.61 0.24 -13.47
CA LEU A 207 4.83 1.02 -13.26
C LEU A 207 6.08 0.36 -13.86
N THR A 208 5.92 -0.69 -14.67
CA THR A 208 7.01 -1.42 -15.32
C THR A 208 7.91 -0.51 -16.15
N HIS A 209 7.36 0.45 -16.90
CA HIS A 209 8.15 1.41 -17.67
C HIS A 209 9.05 2.28 -16.78
N VAL A 210 8.54 2.73 -15.64
CA VAL A 210 9.31 3.54 -14.68
C VAL A 210 10.45 2.70 -14.08
N VAL A 211 10.15 1.47 -13.63
CA VAL A 211 11.17 0.55 -13.12
C VAL A 211 12.23 0.26 -14.18
N SER A 212 11.81 0.06 -15.43
CA SER A 212 12.71 -0.20 -16.56
C SER A 212 13.65 0.97 -16.82
N ASP A 213 13.20 2.23 -16.68
CA ASP A 213 14.08 3.40 -16.86
C ASP A 213 15.17 3.48 -15.78
N PHE A 214 14.82 3.24 -14.51
CA PHE A 214 15.80 3.19 -13.41
C PHE A 214 16.77 2.01 -13.56
N CYS A 215 16.26 0.82 -13.90
CA CYS A 215 17.09 -0.37 -14.14
C CYS A 215 17.98 -0.21 -15.37
N GLY A 216 17.46 0.45 -16.41
CA GLY A 216 18.10 0.70 -17.69
C GLY A 216 19.30 1.63 -17.60
N LYS A 217 19.45 2.39 -16.51
CA LYS A 217 20.69 3.14 -16.25
C LYS A 217 21.87 2.18 -16.11
N HIS A 218 21.70 1.06 -15.41
CA HIS A 218 22.69 -0.02 -15.38
C HIS A 218 22.08 -1.34 -14.87
N TRP A 219 21.79 -2.28 -15.77
CA TRP A 219 21.15 -3.56 -15.42
C TRP A 219 21.97 -4.41 -14.44
N GLY A 220 23.30 -4.45 -14.57
CA GLY A 220 24.17 -5.24 -13.67
C GLY A 220 24.02 -4.86 -12.19
N ILE A 221 24.08 -3.57 -11.86
CA ILE A 221 23.90 -3.07 -10.48
C ILE A 221 22.46 -3.29 -10.00
N SER A 222 21.47 -3.10 -10.88
CA SER A 222 20.06 -3.31 -10.53
C SER A 222 19.76 -4.77 -10.19
N LEU A 223 20.30 -5.71 -10.97
CA LEU A 223 20.18 -7.15 -10.74
C LEU A 223 20.98 -7.61 -9.51
N LEU A 224 22.16 -7.03 -9.27
CA LEU A 224 22.93 -7.27 -8.03
C LEU A 224 22.11 -6.84 -6.81
N THR A 225 21.49 -5.66 -6.87
CA THR A 225 20.60 -5.16 -5.81
C THR A 225 19.44 -6.11 -5.57
N LEU A 226 18.75 -6.55 -6.63
CA LEU A 226 17.65 -7.52 -6.52
C LEU A 226 18.14 -8.85 -5.91
N ALA A 227 19.27 -9.37 -6.38
CA ALA A 227 19.83 -10.63 -5.89
C ALA A 227 20.17 -10.57 -4.39
N LEU A 228 20.79 -9.48 -3.93
CA LEU A 228 21.11 -9.29 -2.51
C LEU A 228 19.85 -9.08 -1.66
N LEU A 229 18.85 -8.35 -2.15
CA LEU A 229 17.55 -8.24 -1.47
C LEU A 229 16.89 -9.61 -1.30
N LEU A 230 16.86 -10.44 -2.35
CA LEU A 230 16.29 -11.79 -2.28
C LEU A 230 17.10 -12.69 -1.34
N LEU A 231 18.43 -12.59 -1.39
CA LEU A 231 19.33 -13.32 -0.50
C LEU A 231 19.02 -12.99 0.97
N PHE A 232 19.03 -11.71 1.34
CA PHE A 232 18.83 -11.28 2.74
C PHE A 232 17.39 -11.49 3.23
N SER A 233 16.40 -11.23 2.37
CA SER A 233 14.98 -11.29 2.75
C SER A 233 14.40 -12.71 2.76
N ASN A 234 14.83 -13.58 1.83
CA ASN A 234 14.21 -14.90 1.65
C ASN A 234 15.13 -16.08 1.99
N ILE A 235 16.44 -15.98 1.71
CA ILE A 235 17.35 -17.13 1.83
C ILE A 235 18.01 -17.19 3.21
N ILE A 236 18.61 -16.08 3.66
CA ILE A 236 19.35 -16.01 4.92
C ILE A 236 18.61 -15.25 6.03
N ASN A 237 17.30 -15.07 5.88
CA ASN A 237 16.48 -14.32 6.83
C ASN A 237 16.49 -14.91 8.26
N ASN A 238 16.67 -16.22 8.39
CA ASN A 238 16.72 -16.90 9.68
C ASN A 238 18.13 -16.94 10.31
N VAL A 239 19.15 -16.40 9.63
CA VAL A 239 20.52 -16.37 10.13
C VAL A 239 20.67 -15.27 11.19
N GLN A 240 20.92 -15.70 12.43
CA GLN A 240 21.17 -14.79 13.54
C GLN A 240 22.68 -14.56 13.69
N LEU A 241 23.12 -13.32 13.51
CA LEU A 241 24.53 -12.97 13.68
C LEU A 241 24.84 -12.68 15.16
N PRO A 242 26.01 -13.10 15.66
CA PRO A 242 26.50 -12.69 16.96
C PRO A 242 26.90 -11.21 16.91
N VAL A 243 26.08 -10.35 17.50
CA VAL A 243 26.36 -8.91 17.61
C VAL A 243 26.80 -8.60 19.03
N SER A 244 27.87 -7.81 19.15
CA SER A 244 28.40 -7.37 20.44
C SER A 244 27.51 -6.27 21.01
N THR A 245 26.66 -6.61 21.99
CA THR A 245 25.70 -5.68 22.58
C THR A 245 26.20 -5.18 23.93
N PHE A 246 26.15 -3.87 24.13
CA PHE A 246 26.53 -3.24 25.38
C PHE A 246 25.29 -2.97 26.25
N THR A 247 25.19 -3.67 27.39
CA THR A 247 24.12 -3.44 28.38
C THR A 247 24.72 -2.94 29.67
N VAL A 248 24.18 -1.84 30.22
CA VAL A 248 24.65 -1.18 31.46
C VAL A 248 24.79 -2.17 32.64
N LYS A 249 23.93 -3.20 32.69
CA LYS A 249 23.97 -4.25 33.73
C LYS A 249 24.94 -5.41 33.48
N ARG A 250 25.30 -5.71 32.22
CA ARG A 250 26.08 -6.91 31.85
C ARG A 250 27.38 -6.62 31.09
N LYS A 251 27.79 -5.35 30.95
CA LYS A 251 28.91 -4.93 30.08
C LYS A 251 28.71 -5.44 28.64
N CYS A 252 29.80 -5.58 27.87
CA CYS A 252 29.80 -6.07 26.51
C CYS A 252 29.50 -7.58 26.50
N HIS A 253 28.42 -8.01 25.86
CA HIS A 253 28.05 -9.41 25.73
C HIS A 253 27.54 -9.69 24.32
N VAL A 254 27.87 -10.87 23.79
CA VAL A 254 27.48 -11.28 22.44
C VAL A 254 26.05 -11.81 22.47
N THR A 255 25.16 -11.15 21.75
CA THR A 255 23.75 -11.57 21.60
C THR A 255 23.47 -11.91 20.15
N LYS A 256 22.66 -12.96 19.91
CA LYS A 256 22.21 -13.34 18.57
C LYS A 256 21.15 -12.34 18.09
N PHE A 257 21.38 -11.71 16.94
CA PHE A 257 20.49 -10.69 16.38
C PHE A 257 20.19 -10.97 14.88
N PRO A 258 18.91 -11.05 14.47
CA PRO A 258 18.52 -11.40 13.10
C PRO A 258 18.62 -10.19 12.14
N ILE A 259 19.82 -9.70 11.87
CA ILE A 259 20.03 -8.43 11.15
C ILE A 259 19.46 -8.44 9.72
N PHE A 260 19.58 -9.57 9.00
CA PHE A 260 19.13 -9.68 7.61
C PHE A 260 17.61 -9.68 7.48
N GLN A 261 16.91 -10.10 8.53
CA GLN A 261 15.45 -10.07 8.58
C GLN A 261 14.93 -8.67 8.87
N LEU A 262 15.64 -7.94 9.74
CA LEU A 262 15.24 -6.63 10.25
C LEU A 262 15.74 -5.47 9.42
N PHE A 263 16.77 -5.66 8.59
CA PHE A 263 17.45 -4.61 7.81
C PHE A 263 17.77 -5.00 6.35
N PRO A 264 17.02 -5.87 5.64
CA PRO A 264 17.47 -6.37 4.33
C PRO A 264 17.68 -5.24 3.31
N VAL A 265 16.76 -4.27 3.25
CA VAL A 265 16.83 -3.17 2.28
C VAL A 265 18.02 -2.25 2.55
N VAL A 266 18.20 -1.81 3.80
CA VAL A 266 19.27 -0.88 4.17
C VAL A 266 20.65 -1.52 4.00
N ILE A 267 20.80 -2.79 4.39
CA ILE A 267 22.05 -3.54 4.21
C ILE A 267 22.37 -3.69 2.73
N THR A 268 21.38 -4.05 1.90
CA THR A 268 21.61 -4.15 0.46
C THR A 268 22.02 -2.83 -0.15
N ILE A 269 21.32 -1.73 0.15
CA ILE A 269 21.67 -0.40 -0.36
C ILE A 269 23.11 -0.04 0.05
N ALA A 270 23.50 -0.28 1.30
CA ALA A 270 24.85 0.02 1.78
C ALA A 270 25.93 -0.79 1.06
N ILE A 271 25.72 -2.10 0.87
CA ILE A 271 26.68 -2.99 0.19
C ILE A 271 26.81 -2.62 -1.29
N VAL A 272 25.69 -2.42 -1.98
CA VAL A 272 25.72 -2.09 -3.41
C VAL A 272 26.25 -0.67 -3.63
N TRP A 273 25.94 0.27 -2.74
CA TRP A 273 26.52 1.60 -2.79
C TRP A 273 28.04 1.56 -2.63
N LEU A 274 28.55 0.77 -1.67
CA LEU A 274 30.00 0.59 -1.50
C LEU A 274 30.63 -0.06 -2.74
N PHE A 275 29.95 -1.01 -3.37
CA PHE A 275 30.39 -1.61 -4.61
C PHE A 275 30.43 -0.59 -5.76
N CYS A 276 29.40 0.24 -5.90
CA CYS A 276 29.37 1.35 -6.86
C CYS A 276 30.48 2.38 -6.59
N PHE A 277 30.79 2.67 -5.32
CA PHE A 277 31.89 3.54 -4.94
C PHE A 277 33.25 3.00 -5.41
N VAL A 278 33.52 1.71 -5.15
CA VAL A 278 34.76 1.05 -5.62
C VAL A 278 34.86 1.07 -7.15
N LEU A 279 33.75 0.82 -7.87
CA LEU A 279 33.73 0.90 -9.33
C LEU A 279 33.89 2.32 -9.87
N THR A 280 33.43 3.33 -9.12
CA THR A 280 33.59 4.75 -9.47
C THR A 280 35.07 5.16 -9.36
N GLU A 281 35.74 4.78 -8.27
CA GLU A 281 37.18 5.03 -8.06
C GLU A 281 38.08 4.24 -9.03
N ALA A 282 37.60 3.08 -9.51
CA ALA A 282 38.29 2.29 -10.52
C ALA A 282 38.04 2.79 -11.96
N ASP A 283 37.33 3.91 -12.14
CA ASP A 283 36.91 4.46 -13.44
C ASP A 283 36.20 3.42 -14.35
N ALA A 284 35.48 2.47 -13.74
CA ALA A 284 34.74 1.44 -14.46
C ALA A 284 33.43 1.96 -15.07
N PHE A 285 32.94 3.11 -14.62
CA PHE A 285 31.76 3.79 -15.14
C PHE A 285 32.13 4.97 -16.04
N PRO A 286 31.37 5.23 -17.12
CA PRO A 286 31.67 6.33 -18.04
C PRO A 286 31.63 7.68 -17.32
N THR A 287 32.48 8.60 -17.77
CA THR A 287 32.57 9.98 -17.25
C THR A 287 31.64 10.95 -17.97
N ASN A 288 31.12 10.56 -19.13
CA ASN A 288 30.22 11.39 -19.91
C ASN A 288 28.79 11.35 -19.35
N SER A 289 28.25 12.52 -18.98
CA SER A 289 26.92 12.65 -18.38
C SER A 289 25.77 12.26 -19.30
N THR A 290 26.00 12.13 -20.60
CA THR A 290 24.98 11.69 -21.58
C THR A 290 24.77 10.19 -21.59
N GLU A 291 25.70 9.40 -21.07
CA GLU A 291 25.57 7.94 -21.02
C GLU A 291 24.72 7.49 -19.83
N PRO A 292 23.75 6.57 -20.00
CA PRO A 292 22.89 6.12 -18.90
C PRO A 292 23.66 5.55 -17.70
N ALA A 293 24.78 4.88 -17.95
CA ALA A 293 25.62 4.28 -16.91
C ALA A 293 26.35 5.31 -16.04
N PHE A 294 26.45 6.58 -16.46
CA PHE A 294 26.96 7.67 -15.61
C PHE A 294 26.13 7.81 -14.33
N ARG A 295 24.81 7.55 -14.39
CA ARG A 295 23.89 7.61 -13.24
C ARG A 295 24.12 6.48 -12.21
N ALA A 296 25.03 5.54 -12.48
CA ALA A 296 25.49 4.54 -11.53
C ALA A 296 26.64 5.02 -10.63
N ARG A 297 27.31 6.13 -11.00
CA ARG A 297 28.44 6.67 -10.23
C ARG A 297 27.99 7.34 -8.94
N THR A 298 28.78 7.17 -7.88
CA THR A 298 28.50 7.76 -6.56
C THR A 298 28.90 9.23 -6.46
N ASP A 299 29.79 9.71 -7.33
CA ASP A 299 30.28 11.10 -7.38
C ASP A 299 29.35 12.04 -8.18
N SER A 300 28.49 11.48 -9.04
CA SER A 300 27.62 12.21 -9.99
C SER A 300 26.69 13.27 -9.38
N LYS A 301 26.43 13.18 -8.07
CA LYS A 301 25.42 13.99 -7.35
C LYS A 301 25.98 14.64 -6.08
N VAL A 302 27.29 14.59 -5.86
CA VAL A 302 27.92 15.01 -4.59
C VAL A 302 27.70 16.48 -4.27
N ASP A 303 27.53 17.34 -5.29
CA ASP A 303 27.27 18.78 -5.11
C ASP A 303 26.05 19.09 -4.23
N ILE A 304 25.05 18.21 -4.22
CA ILE A 304 23.85 18.35 -3.37
C ILE A 304 24.22 18.33 -1.89
N LEU A 305 25.25 17.56 -1.52
CA LEU A 305 25.71 17.48 -0.13
C LEU A 305 26.34 18.79 0.31
N TYR A 306 26.96 19.56 -0.59
CA TYR A 306 27.53 20.87 -0.26
C TYR A 306 26.46 21.99 -0.29
N GLN A 307 25.53 21.93 -1.24
CA GLN A 307 24.50 22.95 -1.42
C GLN A 307 23.32 22.84 -0.42
N SER A 308 23.03 21.65 0.10
CA SER A 308 21.94 21.43 1.06
C SER A 308 22.17 22.16 2.38
N SER A 309 21.11 22.72 2.96
CA SER A 309 21.16 23.23 4.33
C SER A 309 21.14 22.07 5.34
N TRP A 310 21.65 22.32 6.56
CA TRP A 310 21.58 21.33 7.64
C TRP A 310 20.15 21.09 8.11
N PHE A 311 19.38 22.18 8.23
CA PHE A 311 17.97 22.16 8.58
C PHE A 311 17.16 22.74 7.43
N GLN A 312 16.12 22.03 7.03
CA GLN A 312 15.18 22.45 6.01
C GLN A 312 13.79 22.05 6.47
N PHE A 313 13.04 23.01 7.01
CA PHE A 313 11.67 22.77 7.42
C PHE A 313 10.77 22.82 6.17
N PRO A 314 9.96 21.79 5.89
CA PRO A 314 8.96 21.85 4.83
C PRO A 314 8.02 23.03 5.09
N LEU A 315 7.94 23.97 4.14
CA LEU A 315 7.00 25.09 4.23
C LEU A 315 5.73 24.77 3.42
N PRO A 316 4.57 25.27 3.84
CA PRO A 316 3.35 25.12 3.07
C PRO A 316 3.44 25.90 1.75
N LEU A 317 2.88 25.31 0.69
CA LEU A 317 2.82 25.85 -0.67
C LEU A 317 4.17 26.30 -1.23
N PRO A 318 5.24 25.47 -1.15
CA PRO A 318 6.59 25.89 -1.53
C PRO A 318 6.72 26.14 -3.05
N PHE A 319 5.80 25.60 -3.85
CA PHE A 319 5.77 25.72 -5.29
C PHE A 319 4.68 26.68 -5.80
N GLY A 320 3.96 27.37 -4.91
CA GLY A 320 2.88 28.32 -5.24
C GLY A 320 1.46 27.76 -5.01
N MET A 321 0.44 28.56 -5.36
CA MET A 321 -0.97 28.24 -5.10
C MET A 321 -1.48 27.06 -5.96
N PRO A 322 -2.22 26.11 -5.38
CA PRO A 322 -2.73 24.95 -6.11
C PRO A 322 -3.70 25.36 -7.23
N THR A 323 -3.72 24.58 -8.30
CA THR A 323 -4.66 24.75 -9.41
C THR A 323 -5.54 23.51 -9.56
N PHE A 324 -6.77 23.72 -10.05
CA PHE A 324 -7.82 22.71 -10.04
C PHE A 324 -8.40 22.51 -11.44
N SER A 325 -8.73 21.27 -11.78
CA SER A 325 -9.45 20.91 -13.00
C SER A 325 -10.31 19.69 -12.77
N ALA A 326 -11.54 19.72 -13.28
CA ALA A 326 -12.50 18.63 -13.12
C ALA A 326 -11.95 17.28 -13.60
N ALA A 327 -11.34 17.22 -14.79
CA ALA A 327 -10.84 15.98 -15.36
C ALA A 327 -9.70 15.36 -14.54
N ARG A 328 -8.75 16.18 -14.10
CA ARG A 328 -7.57 15.72 -13.34
C ARG A 328 -7.94 15.39 -11.90
N TYR A 329 -8.90 16.11 -11.32
CA TYR A 329 -9.54 15.73 -10.07
C TYR A 329 -10.16 14.33 -10.13
N MET A 330 -10.86 13.96 -11.21
CA MET A 330 -11.45 12.62 -11.33
C MET A 330 -10.41 11.51 -11.32
N GLY A 331 -9.25 11.71 -11.96
CA GLY A 331 -8.12 10.77 -11.88
C GLY A 331 -7.55 10.63 -10.47
N MET A 332 -7.35 11.75 -9.78
CA MET A 332 -6.89 11.73 -8.38
C MET A 332 -7.93 11.11 -7.44
N LEU A 333 -9.23 11.30 -7.70
CA LEU A 333 -10.32 10.68 -6.95
C LEU A 333 -10.31 9.16 -7.12
N ALA A 334 -10.10 8.66 -8.33
CA ALA A 334 -9.95 7.22 -8.60
C ALA A 334 -8.75 6.62 -7.84
N ALA A 335 -7.59 7.28 -7.86
CA ALA A 335 -6.43 6.86 -7.08
C ALA A 335 -6.70 6.86 -5.57
N THR A 336 -7.45 7.84 -5.09
CA THR A 336 -7.86 7.95 -3.69
C THR A 336 -8.77 6.79 -3.30
N LEU A 337 -9.76 6.43 -4.13
CA LEU A 337 -10.62 5.26 -3.91
C LEU A 337 -9.82 3.95 -3.90
N SER A 338 -8.83 3.81 -4.78
CA SER A 338 -7.92 2.65 -4.76
C SER A 338 -7.11 2.58 -3.47
N SER A 339 -6.53 3.71 -3.04
CA SER A 339 -5.74 3.82 -1.79
C SER A 339 -6.58 3.47 -0.57
N ILE A 340 -7.87 3.83 -0.59
CA ILE A 340 -8.82 3.46 0.46
C ILE A 340 -8.94 1.93 0.60
N PHE A 341 -9.05 1.19 -0.51
CA PHE A 341 -9.19 -0.27 -0.45
C PHE A 341 -7.92 -0.94 0.06
N GLU A 342 -6.75 -0.44 -0.34
CA GLU A 342 -5.46 -0.86 0.19
C GLU A 342 -5.37 -0.66 1.71
N SER A 343 -5.68 0.55 2.19
CA SER A 343 -5.64 0.88 3.62
C SER A 343 -6.62 0.04 4.46
N VAL A 344 -7.80 -0.30 3.94
CA VAL A 344 -8.73 -1.20 4.67
C VAL A 344 -8.10 -2.57 4.88
N GLY A 345 -7.49 -3.16 3.84
CA GLY A 345 -6.79 -4.44 3.96
C GLY A 345 -5.64 -4.39 4.97
N ASP A 346 -4.88 -3.31 4.94
CA ASP A 346 -3.77 -3.06 5.87
C ASP A 346 -4.22 -2.94 7.33
N TYR A 347 -5.39 -2.36 7.60
CA TYR A 347 -5.89 -2.24 8.96
C TYR A 347 -6.22 -3.62 9.57
N PHE A 348 -6.81 -4.52 8.78
CA PHE A 348 -7.08 -5.90 9.23
C PHE A 348 -5.78 -6.70 9.39
N ALA A 349 -4.83 -6.56 8.46
CA ALA A 349 -3.53 -7.21 8.59
C ALA A 349 -2.76 -6.72 9.83
N ALA A 350 -2.75 -5.42 10.08
CA ALA A 350 -2.10 -4.81 11.24
C ALA A 350 -2.76 -5.26 12.55
N ALA A 351 -4.10 -5.32 12.62
CA ALA A 351 -4.80 -5.81 13.79
C ALA A 351 -4.40 -7.26 14.11
N ARG A 352 -4.43 -8.14 13.09
CA ARG A 352 -4.02 -9.53 13.21
C ARG A 352 -2.57 -9.70 13.68
N PHE A 353 -1.61 -8.99 13.08
CA PHE A 353 -0.19 -9.14 13.45
C PHE A 353 0.16 -8.52 14.81
N SER A 354 -0.63 -7.56 15.28
CA SER A 354 -0.41 -6.89 16.58
C SER A 354 -1.23 -7.46 17.73
N GLU A 355 -1.94 -8.57 17.50
CA GLU A 355 -2.91 -9.18 18.43
C GLU A 355 -3.96 -8.17 18.92
N ALA A 356 -4.33 -7.21 18.07
CA ALA A 356 -5.43 -6.30 18.34
C ALA A 356 -6.75 -6.95 17.91
N PRO A 357 -7.87 -6.64 18.59
CA PRO A 357 -9.20 -6.99 18.11
C PRO A 357 -9.43 -6.37 16.73
N ASN A 358 -10.35 -6.91 15.94
CA ASN A 358 -10.62 -6.35 14.61
C ASN A 358 -11.15 -4.91 14.68
N PRO A 359 -10.74 -4.03 13.74
CA PRO A 359 -11.15 -2.64 13.77
C PRO A 359 -12.66 -2.51 13.47
N PRO A 360 -13.45 -1.92 14.37
CA PRO A 360 -14.86 -1.67 14.10
C PRO A 360 -15.03 -0.60 13.01
N ALA A 361 -16.20 -0.54 12.37
CA ALA A 361 -16.49 0.37 11.28
C ALA A 361 -16.17 1.85 11.59
N HIS A 362 -16.41 2.30 12.82
CA HIS A 362 -16.08 3.66 13.24
C HIS A 362 -14.57 3.93 13.26
N ALA A 363 -13.75 2.95 13.65
CA ALA A 363 -12.29 3.06 13.67
C ALA A 363 -11.72 3.06 12.25
N ILE A 364 -12.30 2.26 11.34
CA ILE A 364 -11.95 2.26 9.91
C ILE A 364 -12.27 3.62 9.29
N ASN A 365 -13.50 4.13 9.48
CA ASN A 365 -13.90 5.43 8.94
C ASN A 365 -13.03 6.57 9.51
N ARG A 366 -12.69 6.51 10.79
CA ARG A 366 -11.78 7.48 11.42
C ARG A 366 -10.36 7.39 10.88
N GLY A 367 -9.82 6.19 10.72
CA GLY A 367 -8.49 5.97 10.14
C GLY A 367 -8.39 6.59 8.75
N ILE A 368 -9.38 6.33 7.90
CA ILE A 368 -9.33 6.77 6.50
C ILE A 368 -9.66 8.26 6.36
N ALA A 369 -10.46 8.82 7.28
CA ALA A 369 -10.64 10.27 7.37
C ALA A 369 -9.33 10.97 7.78
N ILE A 370 -8.60 10.44 8.78
CA ILE A 370 -7.30 11.01 9.19
C ILE A 370 -6.26 10.85 8.07
N GLU A 371 -6.25 9.74 7.35
CA GLU A 371 -5.42 9.53 6.16
C GLU A 371 -5.73 10.57 5.06
N GLY A 372 -7.01 10.88 4.82
CA GLY A 372 -7.42 11.97 3.93
C GLY A 372 -6.95 13.35 4.41
N VAL A 373 -7.04 13.63 5.70
CA VAL A 373 -6.50 14.88 6.30
C VAL A 373 -4.99 14.96 6.11
N CYS A 374 -4.26 13.87 6.36
CA CYS A 374 -2.82 13.79 6.13
C CYS A 374 -2.46 13.99 4.65
N SER A 375 -3.29 13.49 3.73
CA SER A 375 -3.13 13.68 2.29
C SER A 375 -3.38 15.13 1.85
N ILE A 376 -4.34 15.83 2.46
CA ILE A 376 -4.53 17.28 2.28
C ILE A 376 -3.27 18.03 2.71
N ILE A 377 -2.75 17.73 3.90
CA ILE A 377 -1.52 18.36 4.42
C ILE A 377 -0.36 18.02 3.48
N SER A 378 -0.23 16.78 3.02
CA SER A 378 0.81 16.34 2.09
C SER A 378 0.79 17.15 0.78
N GLY A 379 -0.40 17.38 0.22
CA GLY A 379 -0.60 18.24 -0.95
C GLY A 379 -0.20 19.69 -0.68
N VAL A 380 -0.58 20.24 0.48
CA VAL A 380 -0.22 21.62 0.88
C VAL A 380 1.28 21.77 1.08
N MET A 381 1.95 20.81 1.72
CA MET A 381 3.41 20.83 1.93
C MET A 381 4.20 20.57 0.66
N GLY A 382 3.53 20.13 -0.40
CA GLY A 382 4.12 19.87 -1.70
C GLY A 382 4.92 18.59 -1.78
N ALA A 383 4.46 17.51 -1.15
CA ALA A 383 5.07 16.18 -1.32
C ALA A 383 4.81 15.58 -2.71
N GLY A 384 3.74 16.01 -3.39
CA GLY A 384 3.36 15.52 -4.73
C GLY A 384 2.65 14.17 -4.75
N HIS A 385 2.36 13.60 -3.58
CA HIS A 385 1.62 12.36 -3.41
C HIS A 385 0.75 12.40 -2.15
N ALA A 386 -0.26 11.54 -2.10
CA ALA A 386 -1.12 11.36 -0.94
C ALA A 386 -0.44 10.42 0.07
N THR A 387 -1.04 10.25 1.25
CA THR A 387 -0.55 9.32 2.27
C THR A 387 -1.39 8.05 2.27
N THR A 388 -0.75 6.89 2.41
CA THR A 388 -1.39 5.57 2.55
C THR A 388 -0.64 4.71 3.56
N SER A 389 -1.23 3.59 3.94
CA SER A 389 -0.64 2.60 4.83
C SER A 389 0.46 1.79 4.14
N TYR A 390 1.57 1.51 4.83
CA TYR A 390 2.67 0.70 4.28
C TYR A 390 2.56 -0.77 4.71
N SER A 391 1.97 -1.58 3.84
CA SER A 391 1.82 -3.03 3.96
C SER A 391 3.14 -3.77 4.29
N GLY A 392 4.26 -3.31 3.74
CA GLY A 392 5.59 -3.87 4.04
C GLY A 392 6.00 -3.72 5.52
N ASN A 393 5.71 -2.57 6.12
CA ASN A 393 5.94 -2.32 7.56
C ASN A 393 4.94 -3.08 8.44
N ILE A 394 3.75 -3.41 7.94
CA ILE A 394 2.79 -4.24 8.66
C ILE A 394 3.26 -5.70 8.69
N GLY A 395 3.76 -6.22 7.57
CA GLY A 395 4.30 -7.59 7.48
C GLY A 395 5.46 -7.86 8.45
N ILE A 396 6.32 -6.87 8.71
CA ILE A 396 7.44 -7.02 9.65
C ILE A 396 6.98 -7.20 11.10
N ILE A 397 5.75 -6.81 11.46
CA ILE A 397 5.20 -7.03 12.81
C ILE A 397 5.08 -8.52 13.07
N GLY A 398 4.61 -9.29 12.08
CA GLY A 398 4.49 -10.74 12.17
C GLY A 398 5.83 -11.45 12.45
N ILE A 399 6.94 -10.82 12.06
CA ILE A 399 8.31 -11.27 12.27
C ILE A 399 8.89 -10.76 13.59
N THR A 400 8.90 -9.45 13.78
CA THR A 400 9.53 -8.76 14.92
C THR A 400 8.81 -9.04 16.22
N LYS A 401 7.51 -9.38 16.13
CA LYS A 401 6.62 -9.51 17.28
C LYS A 401 6.55 -8.21 18.10
N VAL A 402 6.78 -7.06 17.46
CA VAL A 402 6.68 -5.72 18.07
C VAL A 402 5.52 -4.97 17.41
N GLY A 403 4.33 -5.12 17.99
CA GLY A 403 3.10 -4.43 17.57
C GLY A 403 2.76 -3.19 18.41
N SER A 404 3.62 -2.75 19.33
CA SER A 404 3.34 -1.60 20.20
C SER A 404 3.16 -0.30 19.43
N ARG A 405 2.06 0.43 19.69
CA ARG A 405 1.79 1.73 19.04
C ARG A 405 2.82 2.79 19.37
N VAL A 406 3.37 2.78 20.58
CA VAL A 406 4.34 3.80 21.03
C VAL A 406 5.63 3.70 20.21
N VAL A 407 6.01 2.50 19.79
CA VAL A 407 7.13 2.27 18.88
C VAL A 407 6.90 2.96 17.53
N PHE A 408 5.70 2.83 16.97
CA PHE A 408 5.35 3.42 15.67
C PHE A 408 5.20 4.94 15.75
N VAL A 409 4.67 5.48 16.86
CA VAL A 409 4.67 6.94 17.13
C VAL A 409 6.10 7.45 17.24
N THR A 410 6.99 6.71 17.88
CA THR A 410 8.42 7.06 17.97
C THR A 410 9.10 7.01 16.61
N ALA A 411 8.81 6.01 15.78
CA ALA A 411 9.26 5.96 14.39
C ALA A 411 8.78 7.18 13.59
N GLY A 412 7.51 7.57 13.76
CA GLY A 412 6.95 8.77 13.15
C GLY A 412 7.68 10.05 13.58
N ALA A 413 7.96 10.20 14.87
CA ALA A 413 8.73 11.33 15.40
C ALA A 413 10.16 11.37 14.83
N MET A 414 10.82 10.22 14.69
CA MET A 414 12.13 10.10 14.05
C MET A 414 12.09 10.48 12.57
N LEU A 415 11.06 10.06 11.84
CA LEU A 415 10.88 10.41 10.43
C LEU A 415 10.63 11.91 10.24
N VAL A 416 9.85 12.55 11.13
CA VAL A 416 9.72 14.02 11.17
C VAL A 416 11.08 14.67 11.37
N PHE A 417 11.85 14.19 12.35
CA PHE A 417 13.18 14.71 12.62
C PHE A 417 14.12 14.55 11.41
N PHE A 418 14.15 13.38 10.78
CA PHE A 418 14.94 13.13 9.57
C PHE A 418 14.50 13.98 8.37
N GLY A 419 13.19 14.22 8.21
CA GLY A 419 12.67 15.10 7.16
C GLY A 419 13.04 16.57 7.35
N VAL A 420 13.32 17.02 8.58
CA VAL A 420 13.83 18.38 8.85
C VAL A 420 15.35 18.48 8.63
N LEU A 421 16.07 17.37 8.68
CA LEU A 421 17.51 17.33 8.42
C LEU A 421 17.79 17.27 6.91
N GLY A 422 18.00 18.41 6.27
CA GLY A 422 18.24 18.51 4.82
C GLY A 422 19.42 17.64 4.33
N LYS A 423 20.43 17.42 5.18
CA LYS A 423 21.55 16.51 4.89
C LYS A 423 21.13 15.05 4.78
N VAL A 424 20.13 14.60 5.52
CA VAL A 424 19.61 13.23 5.42
C VAL A 424 18.97 13.03 4.04
N GLY A 425 18.12 13.98 3.62
CA GLY A 425 17.55 13.99 2.27
C GLY A 425 18.62 14.03 1.16
N ALA A 426 19.66 14.85 1.34
CA ALA A 426 20.79 14.92 0.40
C ALA A 426 21.55 13.59 0.29
N VAL A 427 21.90 12.96 1.42
CA VAL A 427 22.61 11.66 1.42
C VAL A 427 21.79 10.57 0.75
N LEU A 428 20.48 10.53 1.00
CA LEU A 428 19.62 9.56 0.34
C LEU A 428 19.45 9.86 -1.16
N ALA A 429 19.46 11.13 -1.58
CA ALA A 429 19.44 11.52 -3.00
C ALA A 429 20.73 11.12 -3.77
N LEU A 430 21.84 10.86 -3.07
CA LEU A 430 23.09 10.35 -3.65
C LEU A 430 23.00 8.88 -4.06
N ILE A 431 21.97 8.15 -3.62
CA ILE A 431 21.83 6.73 -3.96
C ILE A 431 21.70 6.61 -5.51
N PRO A 432 22.59 5.82 -6.16
CA PRO A 432 22.56 5.64 -7.60
C PRO A 432 21.22 5.12 -8.11
N ASP A 433 20.81 5.61 -9.28
CA ASP A 433 19.50 5.29 -9.88
C ASP A 433 19.29 3.77 -10.11
N PRO A 434 20.31 2.98 -10.53
CA PRO A 434 20.18 1.52 -10.65
C PRO A 434 19.84 0.79 -9.34
N ILE A 435 20.36 1.27 -8.20
CA ILE A 435 20.07 0.66 -6.89
C ILE A 435 18.59 0.87 -6.56
N VAL A 436 18.09 2.08 -6.80
CA VAL A 436 16.68 2.40 -6.65
C VAL A 436 15.84 1.51 -7.56
N GLY A 437 16.22 1.34 -8.83
CA GLY A 437 15.56 0.43 -9.77
C GLY A 437 15.42 -1.00 -9.25
N GLY A 438 16.51 -1.58 -8.73
CA GLY A 438 16.48 -2.92 -8.13
C GLY A 438 15.56 -3.02 -6.91
N THR A 439 15.52 -2.00 -6.05
CA THR A 439 14.60 -1.96 -4.90
C THR A 439 13.14 -1.79 -5.31
N LEU A 440 12.86 -0.96 -6.32
CA LEU A 440 11.53 -0.75 -6.88
C LEU A 440 10.99 -2.00 -7.53
N LEU A 441 11.83 -2.73 -8.28
CA LEU A 441 11.45 -3.96 -8.95
C LEU A 441 10.92 -5.01 -7.96
N LEU A 442 11.62 -5.20 -6.82
CA LEU A 442 11.13 -6.10 -5.78
C LEU A 442 9.87 -5.56 -5.10
N GLY A 443 9.85 -4.26 -4.74
CA GLY A 443 8.73 -3.64 -4.03
C GLY A 443 7.42 -3.70 -4.82
N LEU A 444 7.45 -3.31 -6.10
CA LEU A 444 6.27 -3.34 -6.97
C LEU A 444 5.83 -4.77 -7.30
N GLY A 445 6.76 -5.72 -7.42
CA GLY A 445 6.44 -7.14 -7.56
C GLY A 445 5.73 -7.73 -6.33
N MET A 446 6.14 -7.33 -5.13
CA MET A 446 5.48 -7.72 -3.88
C MET A 446 4.07 -7.13 -3.77
N VAL A 447 3.90 -5.84 -4.07
CA VAL A 447 2.56 -5.19 -4.11
C VAL A 447 1.65 -5.87 -5.14
N ALA A 448 2.20 -6.22 -6.31
CA ALA A 448 1.46 -6.95 -7.35
C ALA A 448 0.94 -8.32 -6.88
N SER A 449 1.63 -8.97 -5.94
CA SER A 449 1.36 -10.36 -5.55
C SER A 449 0.57 -10.51 -4.24
N ILE A 450 0.80 -9.62 -3.25
CA ILE A 450 0.30 -9.80 -1.88
C ILE A 450 -1.23 -9.88 -1.79
N VAL A 451 -1.94 -9.14 -2.62
CA VAL A 451 -3.41 -9.06 -2.57
C VAL A 451 -4.10 -10.27 -3.21
N LEU A 452 -3.39 -11.01 -4.07
CA LEU A 452 -3.93 -12.22 -4.70
C LEU A 452 -4.19 -13.33 -3.67
N GLN A 453 -3.56 -13.28 -2.50
CA GLN A 453 -3.80 -14.24 -1.42
C GLN A 453 -5.23 -14.17 -0.85
N PHE A 454 -5.93 -13.04 -1.03
CA PHE A 454 -7.31 -12.86 -0.57
C PHE A 454 -8.33 -13.37 -1.59
N CYS A 455 -7.91 -13.70 -2.81
CA CYS A 455 -8.75 -14.28 -3.83
C CYS A 455 -8.69 -15.81 -3.73
N GLU A 456 -9.85 -16.48 -3.69
CA GLU A 456 -9.91 -17.93 -3.82
C GLU A 456 -9.68 -18.32 -5.29
N MET A 457 -8.41 -18.48 -5.68
CA MET A 457 -7.99 -18.77 -7.06
C MET A 457 -8.19 -20.23 -7.48
N PHE A 458 -8.92 -21.04 -6.69
CA PHE A 458 -9.24 -22.43 -7.03
C PHE A 458 -10.47 -22.57 -7.92
N CYS A 459 -11.32 -21.53 -7.99
CA CYS A 459 -12.53 -21.54 -8.81
C CYS A 459 -12.26 -20.89 -10.18
N THR A 460 -12.66 -21.57 -11.27
CA THR A 460 -12.53 -21.07 -12.65
C THR A 460 -13.16 -19.68 -12.81
N ARG A 461 -14.31 -19.42 -12.16
CA ARG A 461 -14.98 -18.11 -12.13
C ARG A 461 -14.01 -17.00 -11.72
N ASN A 462 -13.32 -17.18 -10.60
CA ASN A 462 -12.45 -16.18 -10.01
C ASN A 462 -11.18 -15.97 -10.84
N ILE A 463 -10.60 -17.07 -11.36
CA ILE A 463 -9.45 -17.00 -12.27
C ILE A 463 -9.82 -16.20 -13.52
N THR A 464 -10.99 -16.43 -14.11
CA THR A 464 -11.47 -15.69 -15.30
C THR A 464 -11.69 -14.21 -14.99
N ILE A 465 -12.35 -13.87 -13.88
CA ILE A 465 -12.59 -12.47 -13.47
C ILE A 465 -11.26 -11.74 -13.28
N VAL A 466 -10.34 -12.32 -12.50
CA VAL A 466 -9.04 -11.70 -12.20
C VAL A 466 -8.18 -11.60 -13.46
N GLY A 467 -8.12 -12.65 -14.28
CA GLY A 467 -7.35 -12.67 -15.53
C GLY A 467 -7.82 -11.63 -16.55
N LEU A 468 -9.13 -11.52 -16.77
CA LEU A 468 -9.70 -10.49 -17.65
C LEU A 468 -9.47 -9.08 -17.10
N SER A 469 -9.61 -8.90 -15.78
CA SER A 469 -9.35 -7.62 -15.12
C SER A 469 -7.91 -7.16 -15.31
N PHE A 470 -6.93 -8.09 -15.23
CA PHE A 470 -5.52 -7.79 -15.49
C PHE A 470 -5.27 -7.37 -16.92
N LEU A 471 -5.71 -8.19 -17.88
CA LEU A 471 -5.47 -7.90 -19.31
C LEU A 471 -6.15 -6.60 -19.73
N MET A 472 -7.43 -6.41 -19.39
CA MET A 472 -8.14 -5.18 -19.72
C MET A 472 -7.53 -3.96 -19.02
N GLY A 473 -7.10 -4.13 -17.77
CA GLY A 473 -6.43 -3.08 -17.00
C GLY A 473 -5.12 -2.61 -17.63
N LEU A 474 -4.37 -3.48 -18.32
CA LEU A 474 -3.14 -3.09 -19.02
C LEU A 474 -3.40 -2.65 -20.47
N MET A 475 -4.31 -3.34 -21.18
CA MET A 475 -4.56 -3.10 -22.62
C MET A 475 -5.32 -1.82 -22.90
N VAL A 476 -6.34 -1.48 -22.10
CA VAL A 476 -7.19 -0.31 -22.35
C VAL A 476 -6.42 1.01 -22.23
N PRO A 477 -5.59 1.22 -21.19
CA PRO A 477 -4.72 2.40 -21.14
C PRO A 477 -3.79 2.53 -22.34
N GLU A 478 -3.14 1.44 -22.74
CA GLU A 478 -2.20 1.45 -23.87
C GLU A 478 -2.93 1.79 -25.18
N TRP A 479 -4.08 1.16 -25.40
CA TRP A 479 -4.92 1.43 -26.56
C TRP A 479 -5.43 2.88 -26.61
N LEU A 480 -5.75 3.49 -25.46
CA LEU A 480 -6.16 4.90 -25.37
C LEU A 480 -5.02 5.87 -25.71
N VAL A 481 -3.76 5.52 -25.41
CA VAL A 481 -2.60 6.33 -25.78
C VAL A 481 -2.41 6.36 -27.30
N GLU A 482 -2.65 5.23 -27.97
CA GLU A 482 -2.58 5.10 -29.43
C GLU A 482 -3.76 5.78 -30.15
N ASN A 483 -4.95 5.78 -29.56
CA ASN A 483 -6.20 6.24 -30.18
C ASN A 483 -6.67 7.59 -29.61
N LYS A 484 -5.94 8.65 -29.91
CA LYS A 484 -6.15 10.01 -29.35
C LYS A 484 -7.47 10.68 -29.77
N ASP A 485 -8.03 10.28 -30.91
CA ASP A 485 -9.25 10.84 -31.49
C ASP A 485 -10.54 10.29 -30.86
N LEU A 486 -10.44 9.32 -29.95
CA LEU A 486 -11.60 8.71 -29.30
C LEU A 486 -12.09 9.53 -28.11
N GLY A 487 -13.40 9.57 -27.92
CA GLY A 487 -14.06 10.53 -27.03
C GLY A 487 -14.21 11.85 -27.77
N ASN A 488 -15.12 11.86 -28.73
CA ASN A 488 -15.65 13.08 -29.32
C ASN A 488 -17.13 13.11 -28.95
N THR A 489 -17.41 13.05 -27.64
CA THR A 489 -18.78 13.00 -27.11
C THR A 489 -19.52 14.34 -27.25
N GLY A 490 -18.83 15.34 -27.80
CA GLY A 490 -19.30 16.72 -27.95
C GLY A 490 -18.93 17.60 -26.76
N SER A 491 -18.26 17.06 -25.73
CA SER A 491 -17.78 17.80 -24.56
C SER A 491 -16.33 17.43 -24.25
N GLU A 492 -15.42 18.40 -24.44
CA GLU A 492 -13.98 18.23 -24.19
C GLU A 492 -13.68 17.78 -22.74
N ASP A 493 -14.45 18.29 -21.78
CA ASP A 493 -14.31 17.94 -20.35
C ASP A 493 -14.65 16.46 -20.09
N LEU A 494 -15.74 15.96 -20.68
CA LEU A 494 -16.17 14.57 -20.49
C LEU A 494 -15.19 13.61 -21.14
N ASP A 495 -14.72 13.95 -22.34
CA ASP A 495 -13.73 13.18 -23.07
C ASP A 495 -12.42 13.09 -22.30
N GLN A 496 -12.00 14.19 -21.65
CA GLN A 496 -10.82 14.20 -20.79
C GLN A 496 -11.01 13.35 -19.52
N VAL A 497 -12.19 13.37 -18.90
CA VAL A 497 -12.50 12.51 -17.74
C VAL A 497 -12.39 11.03 -18.11
N ILE A 498 -12.99 10.63 -19.24
CA ILE A 498 -12.95 9.24 -19.72
C ILE A 498 -11.51 8.80 -19.99
N LYS A 499 -10.72 9.64 -20.69
CA LYS A 499 -9.30 9.37 -20.98
C LYS A 499 -8.48 9.19 -19.70
N VAL A 500 -8.69 10.03 -18.69
CA VAL A 500 -7.94 9.95 -17.42
C VAL A 500 -8.33 8.72 -16.60
N LEU A 501 -9.63 8.43 -16.49
CA LEU A 501 -10.13 7.27 -15.74
C LEU A 501 -9.69 5.95 -16.38
N PHE A 502 -9.99 5.76 -17.67
CA PHE A 502 -9.66 4.52 -18.36
C PHE A 502 -8.20 4.40 -18.79
N GLY A 503 -7.47 5.52 -18.83
CA GLY A 503 -6.01 5.56 -18.92
C GLY A 503 -5.30 5.15 -17.63
N THR A 504 -6.03 5.00 -16.53
CA THR A 504 -5.47 4.53 -15.25
C THR A 504 -5.67 3.02 -15.11
N ALA A 505 -4.61 2.24 -15.28
CA ALA A 505 -4.67 0.78 -15.30
C ALA A 505 -5.37 0.17 -14.08
N SER A 506 -5.07 0.65 -12.87
CA SER A 506 -5.66 0.19 -11.62
C SER A 506 -7.18 0.43 -11.57
N PHE A 507 -7.64 1.61 -12.00
CA PHE A 507 -9.06 1.91 -12.09
C PHE A 507 -9.74 1.03 -13.14
N THR A 508 -9.16 0.91 -14.33
CA THR A 508 -9.77 0.10 -15.42
C THR A 508 -9.89 -1.36 -15.03
N GLY A 509 -8.83 -1.99 -14.53
CA GLY A 509 -8.89 -3.38 -14.10
C GLY A 509 -9.80 -3.58 -12.89
N GLY A 510 -9.80 -2.64 -11.94
CA GLY A 510 -10.73 -2.65 -10.82
C GLY A 510 -12.19 -2.54 -11.25
N PHE A 511 -12.50 -1.63 -12.15
CA PHE A 511 -13.86 -1.43 -12.69
C PHE A 511 -14.35 -2.66 -13.47
N ILE A 512 -13.49 -3.26 -14.28
CA ILE A 512 -13.80 -4.52 -14.99
C ILE A 512 -14.00 -5.66 -13.99
N GLY A 513 -13.14 -5.78 -12.98
CA GLY A 513 -13.29 -6.79 -11.92
C GLY A 513 -14.58 -6.61 -11.11
N PHE A 514 -14.95 -5.36 -10.80
CA PHE A 514 -16.22 -5.02 -10.18
C PHE A 514 -17.42 -5.44 -11.03
N LEU A 515 -17.41 -5.08 -12.31
CA LEU A 515 -18.49 -5.38 -13.24
C LEU A 515 -18.64 -6.89 -13.41
N LEU A 516 -17.55 -7.61 -13.63
CA LEU A 516 -17.58 -9.06 -13.81
C LEU A 516 -17.95 -9.81 -12.53
N ASP A 517 -17.49 -9.38 -11.35
CA ASP A 517 -17.86 -10.03 -10.09
C ASP A 517 -19.36 -9.89 -9.78
N ASN A 518 -20.00 -8.80 -10.22
CA ASN A 518 -21.45 -8.60 -10.05
C ASN A 518 -22.31 -9.21 -11.17
N ILE A 519 -21.77 -9.39 -12.38
CA ILE A 519 -22.49 -10.02 -13.50
C ILE A 519 -22.39 -11.55 -13.46
N VAL A 520 -21.22 -12.10 -13.16
CA VAL A 520 -21.00 -13.55 -13.20
C VAL A 520 -21.55 -14.19 -11.91
N PRO A 521 -22.53 -15.11 -12.01
CA PRO A 521 -23.16 -15.72 -10.85
C PRO A 521 -22.11 -16.46 -10.00
N GLY A 522 -22.22 -16.34 -8.69
CA GLY A 522 -21.33 -17.00 -7.74
C GLY A 522 -21.85 -16.86 -6.31
N THR A 523 -21.50 -17.81 -5.47
CA THR A 523 -21.87 -17.81 -4.04
C THR A 523 -21.02 -16.81 -3.25
N GLU A 524 -21.50 -16.37 -2.08
CA GLU A 524 -20.71 -15.48 -1.20
C GLU A 524 -19.39 -16.09 -0.74
N HIS A 525 -19.32 -17.43 -0.67
CA HIS A 525 -18.08 -18.15 -0.39
C HIS A 525 -17.11 -18.04 -1.56
N GLU A 526 -17.56 -18.35 -2.79
CA GLU A 526 -16.71 -18.24 -3.98
C GLU A 526 -16.24 -16.82 -4.24
N ARG A 527 -17.03 -15.80 -3.90
CA ARG A 527 -16.62 -14.39 -3.97
C ARG A 527 -15.56 -14.01 -2.92
N GLY A 528 -15.28 -14.90 -1.98
CA GLY A 528 -14.42 -14.64 -0.82
C GLY A 528 -15.05 -13.72 0.22
N ILE A 529 -16.35 -13.40 0.10
CA ILE A 529 -17.05 -12.45 0.98
C ILE A 529 -17.24 -13.05 2.37
N LYS A 530 -17.60 -14.34 2.50
CA LYS A 530 -17.71 -14.97 3.83
C LYS A 530 -16.39 -14.98 4.59
N ARG A 531 -15.31 -15.44 3.96
CA ARG A 531 -13.96 -15.42 4.54
C ARG A 531 -13.50 -14.01 4.88
N TRP A 532 -13.85 -13.04 4.03
CA TRP A 532 -13.62 -11.63 4.31
C TRP A 532 -14.42 -11.16 5.54
N ILE A 533 -15.72 -11.48 5.64
CA ILE A 533 -16.58 -11.13 6.79
C ILE A 533 -16.14 -11.83 8.07
N GLU A 534 -15.74 -13.10 8.04
CA GLU A 534 -15.21 -13.85 9.19
C GLU A 534 -13.89 -13.23 9.68
N VAL A 535 -13.01 -12.83 8.76
CA VAL A 535 -11.82 -12.05 9.08
C VAL A 535 -12.18 -10.66 9.63
N GLN A 536 -13.38 -10.13 9.34
CA GLN A 536 -13.86 -8.85 9.91
C GLN A 536 -14.56 -9.02 11.28
N ASN A 537 -15.26 -10.12 11.54
CA ASN A 537 -16.12 -10.32 12.72
C ASN A 537 -15.97 -11.72 13.36
N PRO A 538 -14.85 -12.04 14.05
CA PRO A 538 -14.86 -13.13 15.02
C PRO A 538 -15.70 -12.70 16.24
N ALA A 539 -16.51 -13.62 16.76
CA ALA A 539 -17.45 -13.41 17.86
C ALA A 539 -16.92 -12.44 18.94
N SER A 540 -17.58 -11.28 19.06
CA SER A 540 -17.16 -10.18 19.93
C SER A 540 -17.19 -10.58 21.41
N LYS A 541 -16.05 -10.54 22.10
CA LYS A 541 -16.03 -10.35 23.56
C LYS A 541 -16.12 -8.86 23.85
N SER A 542 -17.02 -8.50 24.75
CA SER A 542 -17.52 -7.15 25.01
C SER A 542 -16.53 -6.14 25.63
N ASP A 543 -15.28 -6.52 25.89
CA ASP A 543 -14.29 -5.70 26.63
C ASP A 543 -13.21 -5.05 25.73
N ASP A 544 -13.17 -5.37 24.43
CA ASP A 544 -12.08 -5.04 23.48
C ASP A 544 -12.14 -3.62 22.85
N SER A 545 -13.10 -2.79 23.28
CA SER A 545 -13.33 -1.43 22.74
C SER A 545 -12.31 -0.37 23.16
N ARG A 546 -11.38 -0.70 24.07
CA ARG A 546 -10.37 0.25 24.60
C ARG A 546 -9.26 0.57 23.60
N VAL A 547 -8.85 -0.39 22.78
CA VAL A 547 -7.75 -0.21 21.80
C VAL A 547 -8.12 0.89 20.80
N TYR A 548 -9.39 0.97 20.39
CA TYR A 548 -9.87 1.88 19.36
C TYR A 548 -10.47 3.20 19.87
N SER A 549 -10.60 3.39 21.18
CA SER A 549 -11.17 4.60 21.78
C SER A 549 -10.07 5.60 22.20
N SER A 550 -10.06 6.81 21.64
CA SER A 550 -9.08 7.85 21.96
C SER A 550 -9.51 8.67 23.18
N PRO A 551 -8.85 8.59 24.35
CA PRO A 551 -9.34 9.23 25.59
C PRO A 551 -9.61 10.76 25.51
N PRO A 552 -8.77 11.59 24.84
CA PRO A 552 -9.06 13.03 24.76
C PRO A 552 -10.15 13.37 23.74
N LEU A 553 -10.19 12.65 22.61
CA LEU A 553 -11.13 12.91 21.52
C LEU A 553 -12.50 12.30 21.81
N THR A 554 -12.57 11.09 22.37
CA THR A 554 -13.80 10.45 22.83
C THR A 554 -14.51 11.31 23.88
N ARG A 555 -13.80 11.87 24.86
CA ARG A 555 -14.40 12.77 25.87
C ARG A 555 -14.94 14.08 25.27
N LEU A 556 -14.31 14.59 24.22
CA LEU A 556 -14.77 15.80 23.51
C LEU A 556 -16.00 15.48 22.64
N LEU A 557 -15.97 14.36 21.91
CA LEU A 557 -17.05 13.88 21.04
C LEU A 557 -18.28 13.43 21.85
N GLU A 558 -18.11 12.87 23.04
CA GLU A 558 -19.20 12.52 23.96
C GLU A 558 -19.94 13.75 24.50
N ARG A 559 -19.29 14.92 24.57
CA ARG A 559 -19.91 16.19 24.99
C ARG A 559 -20.76 16.84 23.90
N VAL A 560 -20.57 16.46 22.64
CA VAL A 560 -21.27 17.08 21.50
C VAL A 560 -22.36 16.14 20.99
N GLY A 561 -23.62 16.49 21.22
CA GLY A 561 -24.77 15.61 20.93
C GLY A 561 -24.90 15.17 19.46
N CYS A 562 -24.44 15.96 18.49
CA CYS A 562 -24.48 15.58 17.06
C CYS A 562 -23.45 14.50 16.69
N CYS A 563 -22.39 14.30 17.49
CA CYS A 563 -21.35 13.31 17.22
C CYS A 563 -21.84 11.87 17.37
N ARG A 564 -23.01 11.64 17.99
CA ARG A 564 -23.67 10.32 18.04
C ARG A 564 -24.13 9.81 16.66
N TYR A 565 -24.33 10.73 15.71
CA TYR A 565 -24.70 10.41 14.32
C TYR A 565 -23.50 10.40 13.36
N CYS A 566 -22.31 10.76 13.83
CA CYS A 566 -21.10 10.82 13.00
C CYS A 566 -20.44 9.43 12.92
N PRO A 567 -20.33 8.79 11.74
CA PRO A 567 -19.74 7.46 11.54
C PRO A 567 -18.26 7.33 11.91
N VAL A 568 -17.57 8.45 12.17
CA VAL A 568 -16.19 8.54 12.63
C VAL A 568 -16.10 8.47 14.17
N SER A 569 -17.20 8.72 14.86
CA SER A 569 -17.25 8.77 16.32
C SER A 569 -17.34 7.38 16.95
N PRO A 570 -16.62 7.11 18.05
CA PRO A 570 -16.75 5.86 18.81
C PRO A 570 -18.12 5.70 19.49
N THR A 571 -18.91 6.78 19.65
CA THR A 571 -20.29 6.72 20.16
C THR A 571 -21.34 6.39 19.09
N PHE A 572 -20.92 6.23 17.83
CA PHE A 572 -21.81 5.82 16.74
C PHE A 572 -22.29 4.39 16.97
N LYS A 573 -23.56 4.24 17.37
CA LYS A 573 -24.24 2.95 17.38
C LYS A 573 -24.82 2.71 16.00
N THR A 574 -24.34 1.68 15.30
CA THR A 574 -24.98 1.18 14.07
C THR A 574 -26.33 0.56 14.43
N GLY A 575 -27.33 1.40 14.69
CA GLY A 575 -28.69 0.97 14.95
C GLY A 575 -29.42 0.70 13.63
N ARG A 576 -29.99 -0.51 13.51
CA ARG A 576 -31.08 -0.93 12.59
C ARG A 576 -30.79 -1.42 11.17
N LEU A 577 -29.55 -1.62 10.71
CA LEU A 577 -29.30 -2.19 9.36
C LEU A 577 -28.62 -3.58 9.34
N GLN A 578 -28.36 -4.19 10.50
CA GLN A 578 -27.77 -5.54 10.61
C GLN A 578 -28.69 -6.57 11.30
N GLN A 579 -29.90 -6.20 11.71
CA GLN A 579 -30.88 -7.09 12.35
C GLN A 579 -31.93 -7.56 11.34
N GLY A 580 -31.47 -8.09 10.21
CA GLY A 580 -32.32 -8.59 9.12
C GLY A 580 -32.00 -10.02 8.75
N SER A 581 -31.65 -10.87 9.72
CA SER A 581 -31.55 -12.32 9.52
C SER A 581 -31.56 -13.13 10.82
N ASP A 582 -32.06 -12.58 11.94
CA ASP A 582 -32.29 -13.33 13.17
C ASP A 582 -33.79 -13.32 13.47
N THR A 583 -34.50 -14.25 12.84
CA THR A 583 -35.80 -14.74 13.35
C THR A 583 -35.63 -16.23 13.59
N ASP A 584 -34.99 -16.57 14.70
CA ASP A 584 -35.06 -17.86 15.39
C ASP A 584 -35.09 -17.57 16.91
N GLU A 585 -36.12 -16.85 17.36
CA GLU A 585 -36.50 -16.77 18.77
C GLU A 585 -38.02 -16.70 18.88
N ILE A 586 -38.72 -17.78 18.51
CA ILE A 586 -40.03 -18.13 19.08
C ILE A 586 -40.06 -19.66 19.28
N GLU A 587 -39.32 -20.15 20.29
CA GLU A 587 -39.60 -21.44 20.92
C GLU A 587 -39.42 -21.29 22.43
N ASN A 588 -40.44 -20.75 23.09
CA ASN A 588 -40.85 -21.15 24.45
C ASN A 588 -42.10 -20.37 24.87
N GLU A 589 -43.26 -20.83 24.41
CA GLU A 589 -44.49 -20.79 25.19
C GLU A 589 -45.33 -22.00 24.75
N GLY A 590 -45.38 -23.02 25.60
CA GLY A 590 -46.14 -24.23 25.35
C GLY A 590 -47.63 -24.07 25.73
N ALA A 591 -48.43 -24.92 25.08
CA ALA A 591 -49.81 -25.31 25.39
C ALA A 591 -50.91 -24.27 25.09
N ASP A 592 -51.67 -24.47 24.01
CA ASP A 592 -52.99 -25.15 24.11
C ASP A 592 -53.65 -25.36 22.73
N LEU A 593 -54.36 -26.48 22.67
CA LEU A 593 -55.35 -27.00 21.71
C LEU A 593 -56.01 -26.02 20.71
N GLU A 594 -56.07 -26.39 19.42
CA GLU A 594 -57.31 -26.85 18.74
C GLU A 594 -57.11 -27.14 17.24
N GLU A 595 -57.65 -28.27 16.79
CA GLU A 595 -57.85 -28.64 15.38
C GLU A 595 -58.85 -27.70 14.69
N VAL A 596 -58.54 -27.17 13.49
CA VAL A 596 -59.52 -27.04 12.39
C VAL A 596 -58.82 -27.08 11.00
N LYS A 597 -58.85 -28.28 10.41
CA LYS A 597 -59.25 -28.64 9.03
C LYS A 597 -59.34 -27.58 7.89
N VAL A 598 -58.88 -28.05 6.71
CA VAL A 598 -59.51 -27.96 5.35
C VAL A 598 -59.01 -26.81 4.43
N SER A 599 -58.08 -27.15 3.51
CA SER A 599 -58.22 -27.23 2.02
C SER A 599 -58.40 -25.88 1.30
N VAL A 600 -57.66 -25.54 0.25
CA VAL A 600 -57.48 -26.24 -1.04
C VAL A 600 -56.11 -25.97 -1.61
#